data_AF-A0A956SVE8-F1
#
_entry.id   AF-A0A956SVE8-F1
#
_cell.length_a   1.000
_cell.length_b   1.000
_cell.length_c   1.000
_cell.angle_alpha   90.00
_cell.angle_beta   90.00
_cell.angle_gamma   90.00
#
_symmetry.space_group_name_H-M   'P 1'
#
loop_
_entity.id
_entity.type
_entity.pdbx_description
1 polymer ?
#
loop_
_entity_poly.entity_id
_entity_poly.type
_entity_poly.pdbx_seq_one_letter_code
_entity_poly.pdbx_strand_id
1 'polypeptide(L)'
;MNSTRARLSFAILVLLTLGGAVGCASTPRGAPPQDFAARFAGPIERAHGMDRWRAAEAVRTELTVVFGGKQSLAGTLLFETKGARSRIDTVDGATLVFDGAEAWVTPADAAVPRARFHLLTWPYFLAAPMKLRDPGTTLTDRGAMLMGGERLPAATLTFGAGVGDTPDDWYVAYRDPTTG
;
A
#
# COMPACT_ATOMS: atom_id res chain seq x y z
N MET A 1 30.29 -0.95 45.48
CA MET A 1 29.61 0.25 46.04
C MET A 1 28.27 0.36 45.35
N ASN A 2 27.23 -0.32 45.85
CA ASN A 2 26.30 0.16 46.90
C ASN A 2 25.84 1.60 46.68
N SER A 3 24.55 1.75 46.37
CA SER A 3 23.59 2.66 47.02
C SER A 3 22.68 3.31 45.97
N THR A 4 21.37 3.49 46.09
CA THR A 4 20.28 3.04 46.97
C THR A 4 19.03 3.59 46.28
N ARG A 5 17.94 2.81 46.19
CA ARG A 5 16.65 3.28 45.65
C ARG A 5 16.01 4.28 46.63
N ALA A 6 15.45 5.37 46.12
CA ALA A 6 14.47 6.18 46.86
C ALA A 6 13.16 6.23 46.06
N ARG A 7 12.14 5.57 46.59
CA ARG A 7 10.74 5.67 46.15
C ARG A 7 10.12 6.84 46.92
N LEU A 8 9.48 7.77 46.23
CA LEU A 8 8.62 8.77 46.86
C LEU A 8 7.18 8.50 46.44
N SER A 9 6.42 7.92 47.36
CA SER A 9 4.98 7.81 47.28
C SER A 9 4.39 9.14 47.73
N PHE A 10 3.54 9.75 46.89
CA PHE A 10 2.63 10.81 47.33
C PHE A 10 1.21 10.36 47.09
N ALA A 11 0.52 10.10 48.21
CA ALA A 11 -0.92 9.93 48.26
C ALA A 11 -1.56 11.31 48.30
N ILE A 12 -2.47 11.63 47.36
CA ILE A 12 -3.41 12.75 47.51
C ILE A 12 -4.80 12.31 47.05
N LEU A 13 -5.61 12.05 48.08
CA LEU A 13 -6.98 12.51 48.32
C LEU A 13 -7.99 12.47 47.15
N VAL A 14 -8.85 11.44 47.19
CA VAL A 14 -10.13 11.40 46.49
C VAL A 14 -11.11 12.35 47.21
N LEU A 15 -11.55 13.40 46.53
CA LEU A 15 -12.66 14.24 46.96
C LEU A 15 -13.92 13.83 46.18
N LEU A 16 -14.84 13.14 46.85
CA LEU A 16 -16.17 12.80 46.33
C LEU A 16 -17.07 14.04 46.47
N THR A 17 -17.39 14.69 45.35
CA THR A 17 -18.50 15.64 45.29
C THR A 17 -19.67 15.00 44.54
N LEU A 18 -20.73 14.68 45.28
CA LEU A 18 -22.05 14.40 44.76
C LEU A 18 -22.63 15.70 44.17
N GLY A 19 -22.84 15.73 42.86
CA GLY A 19 -23.57 16.79 42.17
C GLY A 19 -24.41 16.16 41.06
N GLY A 20 -25.70 15.94 41.35
CA GLY A 20 -26.66 15.54 40.34
C GLY A 20 -26.96 16.72 39.42
N ALA A 21 -26.79 16.51 38.11
CA ALA A 21 -27.37 17.36 37.07
C ALA A 21 -27.96 16.46 35.99
N VAL A 22 -29.24 16.70 35.75
CA VAL A 22 -30.10 16.09 34.74
C VAL A 22 -29.66 16.56 33.35
N GLY A 23 -29.65 15.64 32.37
CA GLY A 23 -30.00 15.94 30.98
C GLY A 23 -28.94 16.60 30.10
N CYS A 24 -28.24 15.78 29.32
CA CYS A 24 -28.34 15.78 27.86
C CYS A 24 -27.72 14.47 27.39
N ALA A 25 -28.46 13.67 26.63
CA ALA A 25 -27.90 12.50 25.97
C ALA A 25 -26.79 13.00 25.05
N SER A 26 -25.54 12.83 25.49
CA SER A 26 -24.40 12.99 24.61
C SER A 26 -24.50 11.88 23.59
N THR A 27 -24.92 12.23 22.37
CA THR A 27 -24.68 11.41 21.18
C THR A 27 -23.27 10.85 21.32
N PRO A 28 -23.06 9.52 21.25
CA PRO A 28 -21.72 8.99 21.28
C PRO A 28 -20.94 9.72 20.18
N ARG A 29 -19.86 10.41 20.56
CA ARG A 29 -18.85 10.88 19.61
C ARG A 29 -18.59 9.69 18.70
N GLY A 30 -18.87 9.89 17.41
CA GLY A 30 -19.01 8.84 16.43
C GLY A 30 -17.96 7.76 16.63
N ALA A 31 -18.39 6.50 16.54
CA ALA A 31 -17.49 5.37 16.44
C ALA A 31 -16.29 5.76 15.57
N PRO A 32 -15.05 5.34 15.91
CA PRO A 32 -13.89 5.59 15.08
C PRO A 32 -14.27 5.24 13.64
N PRO A 33 -13.85 6.04 12.63
CA PRO A 33 -14.26 5.81 11.25
C PRO A 33 -14.12 4.33 10.97
N GLN A 34 -15.25 3.65 10.75
CA GLN A 34 -15.22 2.25 10.33
C GLN A 34 -14.20 2.19 9.20
N ASP A 35 -13.13 1.40 9.36
CA ASP A 35 -11.90 1.45 8.56
C ASP A 35 -12.22 1.77 7.08
N PHE A 36 -12.02 3.04 6.70
CA PHE A 36 -12.37 3.53 5.36
C PHE A 36 -11.62 2.72 4.31
N ALA A 37 -10.35 2.39 4.58
CA ALA A 37 -9.54 1.60 3.68
C ALA A 37 -10.17 0.22 3.44
N ALA A 38 -10.63 -0.47 4.48
CA ALA A 38 -11.34 -1.75 4.31
C ALA A 38 -12.66 -1.61 3.54
N ARG A 39 -13.46 -0.58 3.83
CA ARG A 39 -14.73 -0.35 3.11
C ARG A 39 -14.52 0.06 1.65
N PHE A 40 -13.46 0.78 1.36
CA PHE A 40 -13.10 1.23 0.02
C PHE A 40 -12.48 0.11 -0.80
N ALA A 41 -11.36 -0.47 -0.32
CA ALA A 41 -10.57 -1.45 -1.05
C ALA A 41 -11.16 -2.87 -1.01
N GLY A 42 -11.89 -3.25 0.05
CA GLY A 42 -12.39 -4.62 0.20
C GLY A 42 -13.23 -5.13 -0.98
N PRO A 43 -14.17 -4.34 -1.55
CA PRO A 43 -14.86 -4.70 -2.78
C PRO A 43 -13.92 -4.89 -3.98
N ILE A 44 -12.98 -3.96 -4.19
CA ILE A 44 -11.97 -4.02 -5.27
C ILE A 44 -11.18 -5.33 -5.17
N GLU A 45 -10.63 -5.62 -4.00
CA GLU A 45 -9.86 -6.82 -3.74
C GLU A 45 -10.66 -8.10 -4.05
N ARG A 46 -11.93 -8.16 -3.62
CA ARG A 46 -12.80 -9.32 -3.89
C ARG A 46 -13.09 -9.47 -5.38
N ALA A 47 -13.41 -8.38 -6.07
CA ALA A 47 -13.68 -8.37 -7.51
C ALA A 47 -12.48 -8.89 -8.31
N HIS A 48 -11.27 -8.59 -7.83
CA HIS A 48 -10.00 -8.99 -8.46
C HIS A 48 -9.43 -10.32 -7.93
N GLY A 49 -10.22 -11.09 -7.14
CA GLY A 49 -9.86 -12.45 -6.75
C GLY A 49 -8.78 -12.53 -5.66
N MET A 50 -8.79 -11.62 -4.68
CA MET A 50 -7.81 -11.57 -3.59
C MET A 50 -7.61 -12.90 -2.84
N ASP A 51 -8.62 -13.76 -2.73
CA ASP A 51 -8.44 -15.07 -2.09
C ASP A 51 -7.52 -15.99 -2.91
N ARG A 52 -7.65 -15.97 -4.25
CA ARG A 52 -6.73 -16.69 -5.15
C ARG A 52 -5.34 -16.07 -5.13
N TRP A 53 -5.27 -14.74 -5.10
CA TRP A 53 -4.00 -14.02 -4.96
C TRP A 53 -3.23 -14.46 -3.71
N ARG A 54 -3.91 -14.51 -2.56
CA ARG A 54 -3.33 -14.94 -1.27
C ARG A 54 -2.96 -16.42 -1.25
N ALA A 55 -3.58 -17.26 -2.07
CA ALA A 55 -3.23 -18.67 -2.18
C ALA A 55 -1.99 -18.91 -3.08
N ALA A 56 -1.77 -18.06 -4.07
CA ALA A 56 -0.59 -18.13 -4.94
C ALA A 56 0.68 -17.64 -4.22
N GLU A 57 1.84 -18.13 -4.67
CA GLU A 57 3.15 -17.68 -4.18
C GLU A 57 3.72 -16.54 -5.04
N ALA A 58 3.54 -16.63 -6.35
CA ALA A 58 4.09 -15.68 -7.31
C ALA A 58 3.21 -15.59 -8.56
N VAL A 59 3.40 -14.50 -9.30
CA VAL A 59 2.81 -14.25 -10.62
C VAL A 59 3.94 -14.17 -11.64
N ARG A 60 3.79 -14.91 -12.74
CA ARG A 60 4.64 -14.81 -13.93
C ARG A 60 3.83 -14.24 -15.08
N THR A 61 4.39 -13.28 -15.80
CA THR A 61 3.75 -12.70 -16.99
C THR A 61 4.79 -12.17 -17.97
N GLU A 62 4.43 -12.09 -19.25
CA GLU A 62 5.21 -11.32 -20.20
C GLU A 62 4.93 -9.82 -20.00
N LEU A 63 5.99 -9.03 -19.98
CA LEU A 63 5.97 -7.61 -19.71
C LEU A 63 6.58 -6.86 -20.89
N THR A 64 5.82 -5.92 -21.44
CA THR A 64 6.32 -4.92 -22.39
C THR A 64 5.98 -3.53 -21.86
N VAL A 65 7.01 -2.69 -21.72
CA VAL A 65 6.87 -1.34 -21.20
C VAL A 65 7.16 -0.34 -22.31
N VAL A 66 6.14 0.44 -22.67
CA VAL A 66 6.26 1.55 -23.62
C VAL A 66 6.11 2.87 -22.87
N PHE A 67 7.12 3.73 -22.94
CA PHE A 67 7.10 5.05 -22.32
C PHE A 67 7.44 6.11 -23.37
N GLY A 68 6.60 7.15 -23.49
CA GLY A 68 6.78 8.20 -24.49
C GLY A 68 6.82 7.68 -25.95
N GLY A 69 6.13 6.57 -26.24
CA GLY A 69 6.12 5.92 -27.55
C GLY A 69 7.34 5.03 -27.85
N LYS A 70 8.29 4.90 -26.91
CA LYS A 70 9.47 4.02 -27.05
C LYS A 70 9.36 2.81 -26.12
N GLN A 71 9.65 1.62 -26.64
CA GLN A 71 9.84 0.44 -25.79
C GLN A 71 11.07 0.66 -24.90
N SER A 72 10.85 0.67 -23.59
CA SER A 72 11.87 0.89 -22.56
C SER A 72 12.32 -0.40 -21.89
N LEU A 73 11.48 -1.44 -21.91
CA LEU A 73 11.76 -2.75 -21.35
C LEU A 73 10.83 -3.78 -22.02
N ALA A 74 11.34 -4.98 -22.28
CA ALA A 74 10.53 -6.14 -22.64
C ALA A 74 11.18 -7.41 -22.07
N GLY A 75 10.35 -8.36 -21.61
CA GLY A 75 10.83 -9.61 -21.04
C GLY A 75 9.77 -10.33 -20.21
N THR A 76 10.20 -11.36 -19.50
CA THR A 76 9.33 -12.08 -18.56
C THR A 76 9.51 -11.54 -17.15
N LEU A 77 8.41 -11.09 -16.53
CA LEU A 77 8.35 -10.68 -15.14
C LEU A 77 7.85 -11.83 -14.26
N LEU A 78 8.54 -12.07 -13.15
CA LEU A 78 8.12 -12.95 -12.05
C LEU A 78 8.18 -12.15 -10.74
N PHE A 79 7.14 -12.20 -9.92
CA PHE A 79 7.13 -11.49 -8.64
C PHE A 79 6.23 -12.16 -7.61
N GLU A 80 6.53 -11.97 -6.33
CA GLU A 80 5.79 -12.58 -5.24
C GLU A 80 4.45 -11.89 -4.98
N THR A 81 3.46 -12.67 -4.56
CA THR A 81 2.14 -12.14 -4.16
C THR A 81 2.11 -11.61 -2.72
N LYS A 82 3.04 -12.09 -1.88
CA LYS A 82 3.13 -11.80 -0.44
C LYS A 82 4.41 -11.10 -0.01
N GLY A 83 5.41 -11.10 -0.89
CA GLY A 83 6.71 -10.52 -0.63
C GLY A 83 7.00 -9.37 -1.59
N ALA A 84 8.20 -8.83 -1.45
CA ALA A 84 8.67 -7.74 -2.30
C ALA A 84 9.54 -8.25 -3.45
N ARG A 85 9.91 -9.54 -3.50
CA ARG A 85 10.89 -10.05 -4.46
C ARG A 85 10.32 -10.08 -5.87
N SER A 86 11.17 -9.73 -6.83
CA SER A 86 10.83 -9.77 -8.24
C SER A 86 12.04 -10.08 -9.10
N ARG A 87 11.78 -10.56 -10.31
CA ARG A 87 12.77 -10.89 -11.33
C ARG A 87 12.24 -10.50 -12.69
N ILE A 88 13.09 -9.92 -13.53
CA ILE A 88 12.79 -9.67 -14.93
C ILE A 88 13.89 -10.30 -15.76
N ASP A 89 13.53 -11.22 -16.64
CA ASP A 89 14.41 -11.75 -17.68
C ASP A 89 14.11 -11.02 -18.98
N THR A 90 15.02 -10.14 -19.42
CA THR A 90 14.81 -9.29 -20.60
C THR A 90 14.98 -10.08 -21.90
N VAL A 91 14.30 -9.64 -22.95
CA VAL A 91 14.46 -10.22 -24.29
C VAL A 91 15.89 -10.06 -24.84
N ASP A 92 16.63 -9.06 -24.34
CA ASP A 92 18.02 -8.79 -24.72
C ASP A 92 19.04 -9.61 -23.90
N GLY A 93 18.56 -10.54 -23.05
CA GLY A 93 19.38 -11.52 -22.34
C GLY A 93 19.89 -11.08 -20.96
N ALA A 94 19.45 -9.93 -20.44
CA ALA A 94 19.77 -9.51 -19.08
C ALA A 94 18.79 -10.10 -18.06
N THR A 95 19.26 -10.42 -16.86
CA THR A 95 18.43 -10.78 -15.72
C THR A 95 18.55 -9.70 -14.65
N LEU A 96 17.41 -9.17 -14.23
CA LEU A 96 17.27 -8.25 -13.12
C LEU A 96 16.61 -9.00 -11.96
N VAL A 97 17.09 -8.80 -10.74
CA VAL A 97 16.50 -9.39 -9.52
C VAL A 97 16.42 -8.34 -8.44
N PHE A 98 15.28 -8.23 -7.78
CA PHE A 98 15.15 -7.57 -6.49
C PHE A 98 14.92 -8.64 -5.42
N ASP A 99 15.84 -8.74 -4.46
CA ASP A 99 15.86 -9.80 -3.45
C ASP A 99 15.01 -9.47 -2.20
N GLY A 100 14.36 -8.31 -2.20
CA GLY A 100 13.61 -7.78 -1.05
C GLY A 100 14.30 -6.57 -0.40
N ALA A 101 15.58 -6.33 -0.70
CA ALA A 101 16.36 -5.21 -0.20
C ALA A 101 17.17 -4.52 -1.31
N GLU A 102 17.89 -5.29 -2.12
CA GLU A 102 18.81 -4.82 -3.15
C GLU A 102 18.41 -5.29 -4.54
N ALA A 103 18.81 -4.50 -5.55
CA ALA A 103 18.59 -4.81 -6.95
C ALA A 103 19.90 -5.22 -7.61
N TRP A 104 19.85 -6.34 -8.33
CA TRP A 104 20.98 -6.97 -8.99
C TRP A 104 20.70 -7.06 -10.49
N VAL A 105 21.74 -6.92 -11.30
CA VAL A 105 21.66 -7.04 -12.76
C VAL A 105 22.81 -7.93 -13.25
N THR A 106 22.50 -8.87 -14.14
CA THR A 106 23.49 -9.69 -14.82
C THR A 106 23.18 -9.78 -16.32
N PRO A 107 24.20 -9.82 -17.21
CA PRO A 107 25.62 -9.62 -16.91
C PRO A 107 25.92 -8.18 -16.44
N ALA A 108 27.10 -7.95 -15.86
CA ALA A 108 27.46 -6.67 -15.24
C ALA A 108 27.51 -5.50 -16.23
N ASP A 109 27.72 -5.78 -17.52
CA ASP A 109 27.74 -4.83 -18.63
C ASP A 109 26.35 -4.62 -19.26
N ALA A 110 25.29 -5.26 -18.75
CA ALA A 110 23.94 -5.08 -19.25
C ALA A 110 23.45 -3.63 -19.03
N ALA A 111 23.09 -2.97 -20.12
CA ALA A 111 22.60 -1.59 -20.11
C ALA A 111 21.08 -1.54 -19.81
N VAL A 112 20.70 -1.75 -18.56
CA VAL A 112 19.29 -1.65 -18.12
C VAL A 112 19.10 -0.46 -17.18
N PRO A 113 18.82 0.75 -17.71
CA PRO A 113 18.69 1.95 -16.90
C PRO A 113 17.52 1.82 -15.94
N ARG A 114 17.71 2.28 -14.70
CA ARG A 114 16.70 2.21 -13.62
C ARG A 114 16.19 0.78 -13.36
N ALA A 115 17.07 -0.21 -13.39
CA ALA A 115 16.74 -1.62 -13.12
C ALA A 115 15.89 -1.80 -11.84
N ARG A 116 16.30 -1.17 -10.73
CA ARG A 116 15.56 -1.22 -9.45
C ARG A 116 14.13 -0.67 -9.58
N PHE A 117 13.96 0.47 -10.25
CA PHE A 117 12.64 1.03 -10.53
C PHE A 117 11.76 0.03 -11.28
N HIS A 118 12.28 -0.63 -12.33
CA HIS A 118 11.50 -1.61 -13.07
C HIS A 118 11.09 -2.82 -12.21
N LEU A 119 11.99 -3.29 -11.35
CA LEU A 119 11.75 -4.41 -10.44
C LEU A 119 10.68 -4.11 -9.38
N LEU A 120 10.48 -2.84 -9.00
CA LEU A 120 9.49 -2.46 -7.98
C LEU A 120 8.17 -1.97 -8.59
N THR A 121 8.26 -1.14 -9.62
CA THR A 121 7.13 -0.39 -10.16
C THR A 121 6.14 -1.28 -10.92
N TRP A 122 6.62 -2.16 -11.80
CA TRP A 122 5.71 -2.96 -12.63
C TRP A 122 4.97 -4.04 -11.85
N PRO A 123 5.61 -4.78 -10.93
CA PRO A 123 4.89 -5.65 -10.00
C PRO A 123 3.81 -4.92 -9.22
N TYR A 124 4.11 -3.70 -8.74
CA TYR A 124 3.17 -2.91 -7.96
C TYR A 124 1.93 -2.54 -8.77
N PHE A 125 2.10 -2.02 -9.99
CA PHE A 125 0.97 -1.63 -10.84
C PHE A 125 0.14 -2.82 -11.32
N LEU A 126 0.78 -3.94 -11.68
CA LEU A 126 0.06 -5.16 -12.05
C LEU A 126 -0.73 -5.75 -10.88
N ALA A 127 -0.27 -5.53 -9.65
CA ALA A 127 -0.94 -5.99 -8.43
C ALA A 127 -1.79 -4.92 -7.74
N ALA A 128 -1.99 -3.75 -8.36
CA ALA A 128 -2.58 -2.57 -7.71
C ALA A 128 -3.90 -2.86 -6.96
N PRO A 129 -4.86 -3.64 -7.49
CA PRO A 129 -6.11 -3.93 -6.78
C PRO A 129 -5.92 -4.66 -5.44
N MET A 130 -4.81 -5.39 -5.28
CA MET A 130 -4.49 -6.16 -4.08
C MET A 130 -3.60 -5.39 -3.10
N LYS A 131 -3.02 -4.25 -3.51
CA LYS A 131 -1.99 -3.51 -2.76
C LYS A 131 -2.47 -2.20 -2.14
N LEU A 132 -3.74 -1.84 -2.31
CA LEU A 132 -4.30 -0.58 -1.78
C LEU A 132 -4.19 -0.45 -0.25
N ARG A 133 -4.03 -1.58 0.46
CA ARG A 133 -3.88 -1.66 1.92
C ARG A 133 -2.57 -2.31 2.35
N ASP A 134 -1.55 -2.29 1.48
CA ASP A 134 -0.22 -2.78 1.85
C ASP A 134 0.35 -1.97 3.04
N PRO A 135 1.22 -2.56 3.87
CA PRO A 135 1.88 -1.82 4.93
C PRO A 135 2.58 -0.56 4.40
N GLY A 136 2.33 0.58 5.05
CA GLY A 136 2.90 1.86 4.66
C GLY A 136 2.08 2.64 3.63
N THR A 137 0.93 2.14 3.17
CA THR A 137 -0.02 2.93 2.37
C THR A 137 -1.03 3.65 3.27
N THR A 138 -1.62 4.73 2.75
CA THR A 138 -2.76 5.41 3.38
C THR A 138 -3.81 5.76 2.32
N LEU A 139 -5.04 5.30 2.54
CA LEU A 139 -6.21 5.69 1.76
C LEU A 139 -6.97 6.81 2.45
N THR A 140 -7.10 7.94 1.77
CA THR A 140 -7.87 9.10 2.25
C THR A 140 -9.11 9.28 1.38
N ASP A 141 -10.28 9.35 2.00
CA ASP A 141 -11.57 9.54 1.33
C ASP A 141 -11.61 10.87 0.56
N ARG A 142 -12.06 10.82 -0.69
CA ARG A 142 -12.27 11.99 -1.55
C ARG A 142 -13.73 12.19 -1.93
N GLY A 143 -14.63 11.38 -1.37
CA GLY A 143 -16.03 11.32 -1.74
C GLY A 143 -16.19 10.83 -3.19
N ALA A 144 -17.25 11.29 -3.86
CA ALA A 144 -17.45 10.97 -5.27
C ALA A 144 -16.72 11.99 -6.17
N MET A 145 -15.85 11.55 -7.06
CA MET A 145 -15.11 12.37 -8.03
C MET A 145 -15.53 12.04 -9.47
N LEU A 146 -15.36 12.99 -10.39
CA LEU A 146 -15.76 12.82 -11.80
C LEU A 146 -14.70 12.01 -12.57
N MET A 147 -15.11 10.91 -13.21
CA MET A 147 -14.29 10.13 -14.14
C MET A 147 -15.17 9.66 -15.30
N GLY A 148 -14.76 9.94 -16.54
CA GLY A 148 -15.52 9.51 -17.74
C GLY A 148 -16.96 10.04 -17.82
N GLY A 149 -17.28 11.14 -17.14
CA GLY A 149 -18.64 11.71 -17.09
C GLY A 149 -19.51 11.20 -15.93
N GLU A 150 -19.04 10.22 -15.16
CA GLU A 150 -19.74 9.66 -14.00
C GLU A 150 -19.07 10.08 -12.69
N ARG A 151 -19.86 10.22 -11.61
CA ARG A 151 -19.33 10.45 -10.26
C ARG A 151 -19.12 9.13 -9.54
N LEU A 152 -17.85 8.73 -9.36
CA LEU A 152 -17.48 7.47 -8.75
C LEU A 152 -16.86 7.70 -7.36
N PRO A 153 -17.07 6.78 -6.39
CA PRO A 153 -16.33 6.79 -5.14
C PRO A 153 -14.82 6.82 -5.40
N ALA A 154 -14.11 7.72 -4.74
CA ALA A 154 -12.69 7.92 -4.95
C ALA A 154 -11.92 8.06 -3.63
N ALA A 155 -10.66 7.64 -3.68
CA ALA A 155 -9.72 7.77 -2.58
C ALA A 155 -8.35 8.19 -3.09
N THR A 156 -7.63 8.99 -2.32
CA THR A 156 -6.20 9.23 -2.57
C THR A 156 -5.40 8.15 -1.86
N LEU A 157 -4.47 7.53 -2.57
CA LEU A 157 -3.48 6.61 -2.07
C LEU A 157 -2.14 7.35 -1.95
N THR A 158 -1.56 7.37 -0.76
CA THR A 158 -0.23 7.92 -0.48
C THR A 158 0.65 6.87 0.21
N PHE A 159 1.96 7.12 0.25
CA PHE A 159 2.95 6.22 0.83
C PHE A 159 3.70 6.88 1.98
N GLY A 160 4.08 6.08 2.98
CA GLY A 160 4.93 6.54 4.07
C GLY A 160 6.38 6.76 3.64
N ALA A 161 7.13 7.53 4.43
CA ALA A 161 8.55 7.72 4.20
C ALA A 161 9.29 6.36 4.16
N GLY A 162 10.13 6.16 3.14
CA GLY A 162 10.89 4.92 2.94
C GLY A 162 10.08 3.75 2.37
N VAL A 163 8.82 3.97 1.96
CA VAL A 163 8.02 2.98 1.26
C VAL A 163 8.26 3.10 -0.25
N GLY A 164 8.89 2.08 -0.83
CA GLY A 164 9.29 2.09 -2.23
C GLY A 164 10.41 3.09 -2.54
N ASP A 165 10.69 3.30 -3.82
CA ASP A 165 11.75 4.22 -4.27
C ASP A 165 11.22 5.65 -4.50
N THR A 166 9.90 5.83 -4.54
CA THR A 166 9.22 7.11 -4.81
C THR A 166 8.10 7.36 -3.80
N PRO A 167 8.41 7.52 -2.50
CA PRO A 167 7.39 7.67 -1.45
C PRO A 167 6.53 8.94 -1.60
N ASP A 168 6.99 9.92 -2.39
CA ASP A 168 6.26 11.15 -2.69
C ASP A 168 5.21 10.98 -3.82
N ASP A 169 5.19 9.82 -4.49
CA ASP A 169 4.14 9.50 -5.45
C ASP A 169 2.79 9.37 -4.74
N TRP A 170 1.73 9.73 -5.45
CA TRP A 170 0.36 9.56 -4.97
C TRP A 170 -0.56 9.23 -6.14
N TYR A 171 -1.65 8.54 -5.84
CA TYR A 171 -2.61 8.11 -6.83
C TYR A 171 -4.02 8.46 -6.38
N VAL A 172 -4.94 8.60 -7.33
CA VAL A 172 -6.38 8.62 -7.04
C VAL A 172 -6.96 7.31 -7.57
N ALA A 173 -7.44 6.48 -6.65
CA ALA A 173 -8.18 5.28 -6.99
C ALA A 173 -9.66 5.63 -7.13
N TYR A 174 -10.27 5.18 -8.23
CA TYR A 174 -11.71 5.23 -8.45
C TYR A 174 -12.24 3.81 -8.32
N ARG A 175 -13.36 3.65 -7.63
CA ARG A 175 -13.99 2.36 -7.39
C ARG A 175 -15.29 2.27 -8.17
N ASP A 176 -15.53 1.15 -8.85
CA ASP A 176 -16.85 0.86 -9.41
C ASP A 176 -17.83 0.63 -8.24
N PRO A 177 -18.94 1.38 -8.15
CA PRO A 177 -19.88 1.26 -7.03
C PRO A 177 -20.63 -0.08 -7.00
N THR A 178 -20.69 -0.79 -8.13
CA THR A 178 -21.42 -2.04 -8.31
C THR A 178 -20.50 -3.24 -8.12
N THR A 179 -19.34 -3.23 -8.79
CA THR A 179 -18.47 -4.41 -8.86
C THR A 179 -17.26 -4.34 -7.94
N GLY A 180 -16.82 -3.13 -7.55
CA GLY A 180 -15.59 -2.91 -6.77
C GLY A 180 -14.46 -2.45 -7.66
#